data_AF-A0A5P8YXV4-F1
#
_entry.id   AF-A0A5P8YXV4-F1
#
_cell.length_a   1.000
_cell.length_b   1.000
_cell.length_c   1.000
_cell.angle_alpha   90.00
_cell.angle_beta   90.00
_cell.angle_gamma   90.00
#
_symmetry.space_group_name_H-M   'P 1'
#
loop_
_entity.id
_entity.type
_entity.pdbx_description
1 polymer ?
#
loop_
_entity_poly.entity_id
_entity_poly.type
_entity_poly.pdbx_seq_one_letter_code
_entity_poly.pdbx_strand_id
1 'polypeptide(L)'
;MTETIIRVGPRPAIYQGRATFFDGMSPVPHDVALGIDEVAGALVFEAGGDAYGWPLDDVREVPDQAGGDLFVLRLKGDPLAQLVLGDRDLAPRLPNRKRRAPTANRGRIARWAAAALGSVALIIFVLVPIMADQLARFIPPEGERALGEVTLNQIRNALGPDSVAPVAFCEDPDGMAALDTIRDRLAGGTPLPQDLSVHVLDHEMVNAFALPGGFIVFFRGLIDAAETPEEIAAVFAHEVGHVVSRDPTRHALRSAGSIGVLGLILGDFAGGAAVLFLTERLIEARYSQAAETGADVFAYGMLERADISPAALGAMFERFRDMGGEPPAIMTHFMSHPELSERIEGAEAAVPEGFDPAPLLSESQFRALKGICD
;
A
#
# COMPACT_ATOMS: atom_id res chain seq x y z
N MET A 1 -48.93 39.20 58.65
CA MET A 1 -48.06 39.71 57.58
C MET A 1 -46.64 39.58 58.06
N THR A 2 -45.88 38.64 57.51
CA THR A 2 -44.51 38.33 57.94
C THR A 2 -43.56 39.18 57.10
N GLU A 3 -42.89 40.13 57.75
CA GLU A 3 -41.98 41.09 57.11
C GLU A 3 -40.69 40.37 56.71
N THR A 4 -40.43 40.27 55.40
CA THR A 4 -39.17 39.71 54.89
C THR A 4 -38.09 40.76 54.97
N ILE A 5 -37.20 40.65 55.96
CA ILE A 5 -36.02 41.49 56.09
C ILE A 5 -34.92 40.95 55.17
N ILE A 6 -34.66 41.62 54.06
CA ILE A 6 -33.48 41.36 53.22
C ILE A 6 -32.29 42.09 53.85
N ARG A 7 -31.37 41.35 54.46
CA ARG A 7 -30.07 41.90 54.89
C ARG A 7 -29.15 41.97 53.67
N VAL A 8 -28.96 43.16 53.14
CA VAL A 8 -27.92 43.42 52.13
C VAL A 8 -26.60 43.59 52.89
N GLY A 9 -25.71 42.59 52.77
CA GLY A 9 -24.33 42.70 53.25
C GLY A 9 -23.54 43.76 52.46
N PRO A 10 -22.40 44.23 52.98
CA PRO A 10 -21.55 45.17 52.25
C PRO A 10 -21.16 44.59 50.87
N ARG A 11 -21.12 45.45 49.85
CA ARG A 11 -20.61 45.10 48.51
C ARG A 11 -19.25 44.40 48.68
N PRO A 12 -19.02 43.20 48.14
CA PRO A 12 -17.71 42.56 48.22
C PRO A 12 -16.66 43.52 47.62
N ALA A 13 -15.48 43.57 48.25
CA ALA A 13 -14.39 44.42 47.77
C ALA A 13 -14.10 44.11 46.29
N ILE A 14 -13.93 45.17 45.50
CA ILE A 14 -13.52 45.06 44.09
C ILE A 14 -12.18 44.31 44.11
N TYR A 15 -12.13 43.15 43.45
CA TYR A 15 -10.86 42.44 43.30
C TYR A 15 -9.96 43.27 42.40
N GLN A 16 -8.78 43.63 42.89
CA GLN A 16 -7.71 44.21 42.10
C GLN A 16 -6.46 43.35 42.32
N GLY A 17 -5.98 42.74 41.25
CA GLY A 17 -4.81 41.86 41.27
C GLY A 17 -3.81 42.25 40.19
N ARG A 18 -2.62 41.63 40.20
CA ARG A 18 -1.65 41.74 39.10
C ARG A 18 -1.39 40.36 38.53
N ALA A 19 -1.21 40.30 37.22
CA ALA A 19 -0.89 39.07 36.52
C ALA A 19 0.05 39.37 35.35
N THR A 20 0.73 38.34 34.87
CA THR A 20 1.44 38.38 33.61
C THR A 20 0.58 37.70 32.55
N PHE A 21 0.21 38.43 31.52
CA PHE A 21 -0.58 37.98 30.39
C PHE A 21 0.30 37.57 29.21
N PHE A 22 -0.01 36.43 28.62
CA PHE A 22 0.54 35.94 27.36
C PHE A 22 -0.61 35.81 26.36
N ASP A 23 -0.48 36.43 25.20
CA ASP A 23 -1.52 36.48 24.16
C ASP A 23 -1.62 35.17 23.34
N GLY A 24 -0.62 34.28 23.45
CA GLY A 24 -0.55 33.05 22.68
C GLY A 24 -0.12 33.21 21.22
N MET A 25 0.13 34.44 20.78
CA MET A 25 0.56 34.82 19.43
C MET A 25 2.04 35.22 19.41
N SER A 26 2.54 35.78 20.52
CA SER A 26 3.92 36.20 20.70
C SER A 26 4.46 35.72 22.05
N PRO A 27 5.80 35.55 22.20
CA PRO A 27 6.41 35.14 23.47
C PRO A 27 6.63 36.33 24.43
N VAL A 28 5.97 37.47 24.20
CA VAL A 28 6.19 38.70 24.98
C VAL A 28 5.23 38.72 26.18
N PRO A 29 5.74 38.78 27.43
CA PRO A 29 4.89 38.92 28.60
C PRO A 29 4.36 40.35 28.74
N HIS A 30 3.08 40.49 29.07
CA HIS A 30 2.45 41.76 29.42
C HIS A 30 2.06 41.79 30.90
N ASP A 31 2.61 42.70 31.68
CA ASP A 31 2.17 42.90 33.06
C ASP A 31 0.84 43.66 33.08
N VAL A 32 -0.20 43.02 33.59
CA VAL A 32 -1.57 43.53 33.56
C VAL A 32 -2.13 43.71 34.97
N ALA A 33 -2.95 44.76 35.14
CA ALA A 33 -3.81 44.89 36.29
C ALA A 33 -5.13 44.16 36.02
N LEU A 34 -5.52 43.27 36.92
CA LEU A 34 -6.75 42.50 36.83
C LEU A 34 -7.84 43.17 37.67
N GLY A 35 -9.02 43.33 37.09
CA GLY A 35 -10.25 43.69 37.79
C GLY A 35 -11.34 42.65 37.56
N ILE A 36 -12.36 42.61 38.42
CA ILE A 36 -13.60 41.89 38.13
C ILE A 36 -14.72 42.91 37.91
N ASP A 37 -15.34 42.84 36.74
CA ASP A 37 -16.62 43.49 36.49
C ASP A 37 -17.74 42.57 37.00
N GLU A 38 -18.28 42.91 38.16
CA GLU A 38 -19.36 42.16 38.82
C GLU A 38 -20.70 42.24 38.06
N VAL A 39 -20.90 43.25 37.21
CA VAL A 39 -22.12 43.39 36.39
C VAL A 39 -22.02 42.51 35.15
N ALA A 40 -20.86 42.51 34.49
CA ALA A 40 -20.60 41.68 33.32
C ALA A 40 -20.22 40.24 33.67
N GLY A 41 -19.86 39.96 34.93
CA GLY A 41 -19.37 38.65 35.36
C GLY A 41 -18.07 38.25 34.67
N ALA A 42 -17.16 39.21 34.46
CA ALA A 42 -15.95 39.02 33.68
C ALA A 42 -14.70 39.55 34.41
N LEU A 43 -13.59 38.86 34.22
CA LEU A 43 -12.25 39.36 34.53
C LEU A 43 -11.83 40.34 33.43
N VAL A 44 -11.53 41.58 33.80
CA VAL A 44 -11.18 42.65 32.87
C VAL A 44 -9.73 43.10 33.09
N PHE A 45 -9.00 43.32 31.99
CA PHE A 45 -7.62 43.78 32.01
C PHE A 45 -7.23 44.41 30.67
N GLU A 46 -6.19 45.24 30.68
CA GLU A 46 -5.64 45.86 29.46
C GLU A 46 -4.22 45.36 29.21
N ALA A 47 -3.94 44.94 27.98
CA ALA A 47 -2.61 44.49 27.56
C ALA A 47 -2.32 45.03 26.15
N GLY A 48 -1.13 45.60 25.94
CA GLY A 48 -0.70 46.05 24.61
C GLY A 48 -1.55 47.17 23.99
N GLY A 49 -2.41 47.84 24.76
CA GLY A 49 -3.34 48.87 24.28
C GLY A 49 -4.76 48.35 23.99
N ASP A 50 -4.99 47.05 24.11
CA ASP A 50 -6.30 46.42 23.94
C ASP A 50 -6.91 46.04 25.29
N ALA A 51 -8.24 46.18 25.39
CA ALA A 51 -9.00 45.77 26.56
C ALA A 51 -9.55 44.35 26.37
N TYR A 52 -9.32 43.50 27.36
CA TYR A 52 -9.73 42.09 27.40
C TYR A 52 -10.80 41.89 28.48
N GLY A 53 -11.83 41.11 28.14
CA GLY A 53 -12.88 40.70 29.06
C GLY A 53 -13.06 39.17 29.02
N TRP A 54 -12.62 38.49 30.06
CA TRP A 54 -12.72 37.03 30.19
C TRP A 54 -13.90 36.67 31.10
N PRO A 55 -15.01 36.10 30.57
CA PRO A 55 -16.14 35.68 31.40
C PRO A 55 -15.68 34.70 32.49
N LEU A 56 -16.05 34.96 33.75
CA LEU A 56 -15.59 34.16 34.91
C LEU A 56 -15.99 32.68 34.77
N ASP A 57 -17.11 32.42 34.11
CA ASP A 57 -17.61 31.07 33.81
C ASP A 57 -16.76 30.30 32.78
N ASP A 58 -15.93 30.98 32.00
CA ASP A 58 -15.09 30.40 30.94
C ASP A 58 -13.60 30.37 31.30
N VAL A 59 -13.21 30.98 32.42
CA VAL A 59 -11.84 30.89 32.96
C VAL A 59 -11.58 29.51 33.58
N ARG A 60 -10.46 28.90 33.23
CA ARG A 60 -10.02 27.57 33.71
C ARG A 60 -8.62 27.65 34.30
N GLU A 61 -8.41 26.96 35.42
CA GLU A 61 -7.08 26.75 36.01
C GLU A 61 -6.35 25.65 35.22
N VAL A 62 -5.08 25.88 34.91
CA VAL A 62 -4.20 24.88 34.32
C VAL A 62 -3.53 24.12 35.48
N PRO A 63 -3.80 22.82 35.66
CA PRO A 63 -3.17 22.06 36.73
C PRO A 63 -1.68 21.83 36.40
N ASP A 64 -0.83 22.36 37.28
CA ASP A 64 0.60 22.06 37.46
C ASP A 64 1.53 22.36 36.26
N GLN A 65 2.27 23.46 36.34
CA GLN A 65 3.46 23.71 35.54
C GLN A 65 4.61 24.14 36.46
N ALA A 66 5.39 23.15 36.91
CA ALA A 66 6.72 23.30 37.49
C ALA A 66 6.85 24.23 38.74
N GLY A 67 6.65 23.66 39.92
CA GLY A 67 7.53 23.92 41.08
C GLY A 67 7.44 25.27 41.82
N GLY A 68 6.41 26.08 41.60
CA GLY A 68 6.18 27.30 42.38
C GLY A 68 4.69 27.57 42.63
N ASP A 69 4.37 28.45 43.57
CA ASP A 69 2.99 28.85 43.96
C ASP A 69 2.19 29.58 42.86
N LEU A 70 2.65 29.51 41.60
CA LEU A 70 2.05 30.19 40.46
C LEU A 70 0.66 29.62 40.14
N PHE A 71 -0.27 30.53 39.86
CA PHE A 71 -1.65 30.25 39.55
C PHE A 71 -1.92 30.64 38.09
N VAL A 72 -1.99 29.65 37.20
CA VAL A 72 -2.13 29.85 35.75
C VAL A 72 -3.58 29.65 35.31
N LEU A 73 -4.11 30.64 34.61
CA LEU A 73 -5.47 30.68 34.08
C LEU A 73 -5.46 30.76 32.56
N ARG A 74 -6.44 30.10 31.93
CA ARG A 74 -6.71 30.18 30.48
C ARG A 74 -8.18 30.35 30.20
N LEU A 75 -8.51 30.79 29.00
CA LEU A 75 -9.89 30.88 28.53
C LEU A 75 -10.33 29.57 27.86
N LYS A 76 -11.58 29.16 28.09
CA LYS A 76 -12.19 27.96 27.48
C LYS A 76 -12.12 27.95 25.94
N GLY A 77 -12.31 29.11 25.31
CA GLY A 77 -12.37 29.29 23.86
C GLY A 77 -11.03 29.62 23.21
N ASP A 78 -10.03 29.98 24.01
CA ASP A 78 -8.69 30.33 23.56
C ASP A 78 -7.66 29.62 24.46
N PRO A 79 -7.15 28.45 24.03
CA PRO A 79 -6.25 27.65 24.85
C PRO A 79 -4.82 28.18 24.88
N LEU A 80 -4.47 29.18 24.07
CA LEU A 80 -3.12 29.70 23.95
C LEU A 80 -2.90 30.92 24.84
N ALA A 81 -3.92 31.78 24.98
CA ALA A 81 -3.86 32.92 25.88
C ALA A 81 -3.87 32.51 27.36
N GLN A 82 -2.93 33.06 28.15
CA GLN A 82 -2.71 32.66 29.53
C GLN A 82 -2.51 33.87 30.45
N LEU A 83 -3.03 33.77 31.67
CA LEU A 83 -2.75 34.67 32.78
C LEU A 83 -2.00 33.92 33.87
N VAL A 84 -0.84 34.42 34.25
CA VAL A 84 0.00 33.87 35.32
C VAL A 84 -0.07 34.80 36.52
N LEU A 85 -0.57 34.29 37.65
CA LEU A 85 -0.71 35.03 38.90
C LEU A 85 0.26 34.47 39.94
N GLY A 86 0.79 35.36 40.79
CA GLY A 86 1.65 34.99 41.92
C GLY A 86 0.87 34.63 43.19
N ASP A 87 -0.43 34.89 43.22
CA ASP A 87 -1.33 34.60 44.34
C ASP A 87 -2.56 33.82 43.89
N ARG A 88 -3.31 33.29 44.87
CA ARG A 88 -4.52 32.49 44.65
C ARG A 88 -5.79 33.20 45.13
N ASP A 89 -5.76 34.51 45.37
CA ASP A 89 -6.90 35.25 45.93
C ASP A 89 -8.09 35.32 44.95
N LEU A 90 -7.80 35.21 43.65
CA LEU A 90 -8.83 35.13 42.60
C LEU A 90 -9.55 33.77 42.56
N ALA A 91 -8.94 32.70 43.07
CA ALA A 91 -9.45 31.34 42.90
C ALA A 91 -10.90 31.14 43.41
N PRO A 92 -11.32 31.64 44.59
CA PRO A 92 -12.69 31.49 45.09
C PRO A 92 -13.74 32.14 44.19
N ARG A 93 -13.36 33.15 43.39
CA ARG A 93 -14.27 33.91 42.51
C ARG A 93 -14.45 33.27 41.12
N LEU A 94 -13.73 32.20 40.82
CA LEU A 94 -13.78 31.49 39.55
C LEU A 94 -14.64 30.22 39.68
N PRO A 95 -15.93 30.26 39.27
CA PRO A 95 -16.90 29.18 39.55
C PRO A 95 -16.53 27.86 38.87
N ASN A 96 -15.92 27.92 37.69
CA ASN A 96 -15.63 26.76 36.85
C ASN A 96 -14.14 26.43 36.75
N ARG A 97 -13.30 26.98 37.64
CA ARG A 97 -11.83 26.88 37.52
C ARG A 97 -11.30 25.46 37.35
N LYS A 98 -11.89 24.48 38.04
CA LYS A 98 -11.47 23.06 38.00
C LYS A 98 -12.15 22.24 36.89
N ARG A 99 -13.11 22.81 36.14
CA ARG A 99 -13.77 22.08 35.06
C ARG A 99 -12.77 21.85 33.92
N ARG A 100 -12.84 20.70 33.24
CA ARG A 100 -12.01 20.48 32.04
C ARG A 100 -12.45 21.45 30.95
N ALA A 101 -11.48 22.07 30.26
CA ALA A 101 -11.77 22.78 29.01
C ALA A 101 -12.33 21.77 27.98
N PRO A 102 -13.35 22.14 27.19
CA PRO A 102 -13.84 21.28 26.11
C PRO A 102 -12.69 21.08 25.13
N THR A 103 -12.22 19.85 25.00
CA THR A 103 -11.25 19.50 23.96
C THR A 103 -11.94 19.62 22.60
N ALA A 104 -11.20 20.04 21.57
CA ALA A 104 -11.68 20.00 20.19
C ALA A 104 -12.44 18.69 19.94
N ASN A 105 -13.66 18.76 19.38
CA ASN A 105 -14.60 17.63 19.32
C ASN A 105 -13.91 16.42 18.66
N ARG A 106 -13.38 15.51 19.47
CA ARG A 106 -12.58 14.36 19.05
C ARG A 106 -13.35 13.50 18.03
N GLY A 107 -14.67 13.46 18.14
CA GLY A 107 -15.53 12.78 17.17
C GLY A 107 -15.57 13.45 15.79
N ARG A 108 -15.44 14.79 15.72
CA ARG A 108 -15.30 15.49 14.42
C ARG A 108 -13.94 15.20 13.78
N ILE A 109 -12.87 15.19 14.56
CA ILE A 109 -11.51 14.85 14.07
C ILE A 109 -11.48 13.39 13.59
N ALA A 110 -12.00 12.46 14.39
CA ALA A 110 -12.07 11.04 14.01
C ALA A 110 -12.87 10.81 12.73
N ARG A 111 -14.00 11.51 12.53
CA ARG A 111 -14.78 11.42 11.29
C ARG A 111 -14.01 11.94 10.07
N TRP A 112 -13.30 13.05 10.18
CA TRP A 112 -12.50 13.56 9.07
C TRP A 112 -11.30 12.65 8.77
N ALA A 113 -10.65 12.09 9.79
CA ALA A 113 -9.60 11.11 9.61
C ALA A 113 -10.13 9.84 8.91
N ALA A 114 -11.28 9.32 9.33
CA ALA A 114 -11.93 8.18 8.68
C ALA A 114 -12.34 8.51 7.23
N ALA A 115 -12.88 9.70 6.97
CA ALA A 115 -13.24 10.13 5.62
C ALA A 115 -12.00 10.26 4.71
N ALA A 116 -10.90 10.80 5.23
CA ALA A 116 -9.64 10.89 4.49
C ALA A 116 -9.10 9.50 4.14
N LEU A 117 -9.06 8.58 5.10
CA LEU A 117 -8.65 7.18 4.85
C LEU A 117 -9.57 6.48 3.84
N GLY A 118 -10.89 6.67 3.97
CA GLY A 118 -11.87 6.15 3.02
C GLY A 118 -11.67 6.69 1.60
N SER A 119 -11.32 7.98 1.47
CA SER A 119 -11.01 8.59 0.17
C SER A 119 -9.77 8.00 -0.46
N VAL A 120 -8.70 7.77 0.31
CA VAL A 120 -7.46 7.16 -0.19
C VAL A 120 -7.71 5.72 -0.62
N ALA A 121 -8.44 4.96 0.18
CA ALA A 121 -8.84 3.60 -0.16
C ALA A 121 -9.68 3.56 -1.45
N LEU A 122 -10.64 4.47 -1.62
CA LEU A 122 -11.43 4.58 -2.84
C LEU A 122 -10.55 4.85 -4.07
N ILE A 123 -9.56 5.74 -3.94
CA ILE A 123 -8.65 6.05 -5.04
C ILE A 123 -7.82 4.81 -5.40
N ILE A 124 -7.19 4.16 -4.42
CA ILE A 124 -6.29 3.03 -4.65
C ILE A 124 -7.03 1.79 -5.14
N PHE A 125 -8.17 1.44 -4.54
CA PHE A 125 -8.86 0.18 -4.83
C PHE A 125 -9.92 0.27 -5.91
N VAL A 126 -10.33 1.48 -6.33
CA VAL A 126 -11.37 1.65 -7.36
C VAL A 126 -10.88 2.52 -8.51
N LEU A 127 -10.45 3.75 -8.24
CA LEU A 127 -10.09 4.68 -9.32
C LEU A 127 -8.84 4.24 -10.09
N VAL A 128 -7.78 3.86 -9.38
CA VAL A 128 -6.52 3.42 -9.97
C VAL A 128 -6.71 2.17 -10.87
N PRO A 129 -7.39 1.09 -10.43
CA PRO A 129 -7.71 -0.05 -11.29
C PRO A 129 -8.47 0.35 -12.56
N ILE A 130 -9.52 1.17 -12.44
CA ILE A 130 -10.31 1.61 -13.59
C ILE A 130 -9.44 2.39 -14.58
N MET A 131 -8.58 3.30 -14.09
CA MET A 131 -7.69 4.07 -14.93
C MET A 131 -6.63 3.21 -15.60
N ALA A 132 -6.02 2.27 -14.87
CA ALA A 132 -5.02 1.36 -15.41
C ALA A 132 -5.56 0.49 -16.54
N ASP A 133 -6.77 -0.04 -16.40
CA ASP A 133 -7.42 -0.87 -17.42
C ASP A 133 -7.76 -0.09 -18.70
N GLN A 134 -8.05 1.22 -18.56
CA GLN A 134 -8.23 2.11 -19.69
C GLN A 134 -6.90 2.46 -20.35
N LEU A 135 -5.92 2.89 -19.56
CA LEU A 135 -4.61 3.31 -20.06
C LEU A 135 -3.87 2.18 -20.77
N ALA A 136 -3.92 0.96 -20.24
CA ALA A 136 -3.28 -0.20 -20.85
C ALA A 136 -3.70 -0.38 -22.31
N ARG A 137 -4.95 -0.07 -22.69
CA ARG A 137 -5.40 -0.18 -24.09
C ARG A 137 -4.80 0.86 -25.04
N PHE A 138 -4.33 1.99 -24.51
CA PHE A 138 -3.79 3.10 -25.30
C PHE A 138 -2.25 3.13 -25.35
N ILE A 139 -1.57 2.36 -24.49
CA ILE A 139 -0.10 2.32 -24.52
C ILE A 139 0.34 1.62 -25.82
N PRO A 140 1.23 2.24 -26.62
CA PRO A 140 1.77 1.60 -27.81
C PRO A 140 2.75 0.48 -27.42
N PRO A 141 2.99 -0.53 -28.28
CA PRO A 141 3.86 -1.66 -27.98
C PRO A 141 5.27 -1.26 -27.49
N GLU A 142 5.86 -0.20 -28.06
CA GLU A 142 7.18 0.29 -27.67
C GLU A 142 7.17 0.84 -26.23
N GLY A 143 6.07 1.48 -25.85
CA GLY A 143 5.86 1.99 -24.49
C GLY A 143 5.65 0.87 -23.47
N GLU A 144 4.96 -0.20 -23.86
CA GLU A 144 4.86 -1.40 -23.01
C GLU A 144 6.22 -2.06 -22.82
N ARG A 145 7.00 -2.18 -23.89
CA ARG A 145 8.33 -2.79 -23.83
C ARG A 145 9.28 -2.01 -22.92
N ALA A 146 9.30 -0.69 -23.03
CA ALA A 146 10.07 0.15 -22.12
C ALA A 146 9.63 -0.01 -20.65
N LEU A 147 8.32 -0.12 -20.40
CA LEU A 147 7.79 -0.40 -19.06
C LEU A 147 8.23 -1.79 -18.56
N GLY A 148 8.25 -2.79 -19.42
CA GLY A 148 8.74 -4.14 -19.14
C GLY A 148 10.21 -4.16 -18.71
N GLU A 149 11.08 -3.48 -19.45
CA GLU A 149 12.52 -3.40 -19.14
C GLU A 149 12.78 -2.76 -17.77
N VAL A 150 12.06 -1.67 -17.45
CA VAL A 150 12.16 -1.01 -16.15
C VAL A 150 11.69 -1.94 -15.04
N THR A 151 10.56 -2.63 -15.26
CA THR A 151 9.96 -3.55 -14.28
C THR A 151 10.88 -4.74 -14.02
N LEU A 152 11.47 -5.34 -15.07
CA LEU A 152 12.42 -6.45 -14.96
C LEU A 152 13.65 -6.05 -14.13
N ASN A 153 14.25 -4.90 -14.43
CA ASN A 153 15.41 -4.42 -13.70
C ASN A 153 15.07 -4.13 -12.23
N GLN A 154 13.89 -3.60 -11.95
CA GLN A 154 13.44 -3.39 -10.58
C GLN A 154 13.28 -4.70 -9.81
N ILE A 155 12.67 -5.72 -10.41
CA ILE A 155 12.52 -7.06 -9.81
C ILE A 155 13.89 -7.68 -9.52
N ARG A 156 14.80 -7.62 -10.49
CA ARG A 156 16.17 -8.14 -10.33
C ARG A 156 16.91 -7.47 -9.19
N ASN A 157 16.80 -6.14 -9.06
CA ASN A 157 17.45 -5.40 -7.98
C ASN A 157 16.87 -5.76 -6.60
N ALA A 158 15.56 -5.97 -6.50
CA ALA A 158 14.90 -6.26 -5.23
C ALA A 158 15.11 -7.70 -4.75
N LEU A 159 15.18 -8.67 -5.67
CA LEU A 159 15.49 -10.07 -5.37
C LEU A 159 17.00 -10.35 -5.28
N GLY A 160 17.82 -9.33 -5.53
CA GLY A 160 19.27 -9.44 -5.50
C GLY A 160 19.79 -9.78 -4.09
N PRO A 161 20.84 -10.61 -3.98
CA PRO A 161 21.43 -10.93 -2.68
C PRO A 161 21.91 -9.65 -1.98
N ASP A 162 21.46 -9.48 -0.73
CA ASP A 162 21.79 -8.36 0.16
C ASP A 162 21.50 -6.94 -0.40
N SER A 163 20.65 -6.82 -1.43
CA SER A 163 20.40 -5.54 -2.14
C SER A 163 21.66 -4.88 -2.73
N VAL A 164 22.75 -5.63 -2.91
CA VAL A 164 24.04 -5.11 -3.40
C VAL A 164 24.18 -5.26 -4.92
N ALA A 165 23.64 -6.34 -5.48
CA ALA A 165 23.69 -6.61 -6.91
C ALA A 165 22.37 -7.22 -7.39
N PRO A 166 21.91 -6.90 -8.63
CA PRO A 166 20.74 -7.53 -9.20
C PRO A 166 20.92 -9.04 -9.37
N VAL A 167 19.83 -9.79 -9.31
CA VAL A 167 19.81 -11.21 -9.71
C VAL A 167 20.39 -11.37 -11.12
N ALA A 168 21.29 -12.33 -11.28
CA ALA A 168 21.92 -12.63 -12.56
C ALA A 168 20.92 -13.28 -13.53
N PHE A 169 21.15 -13.08 -14.83
CA PHE A 169 20.50 -13.89 -15.84
C PHE A 169 21.27 -15.20 -15.99
N CYS A 170 20.54 -16.29 -16.21
CA CYS A 170 21.11 -17.54 -16.65
C CYS A 170 21.23 -17.49 -18.18
N GLU A 171 22.44 -17.72 -18.70
CA GLU A 171 22.79 -17.49 -20.11
C GLU A 171 23.53 -18.67 -20.74
N ASP A 172 23.47 -19.88 -20.14
CA ASP A 172 24.09 -21.06 -20.75
C ASP A 172 23.52 -21.28 -22.17
N PRO A 173 24.37 -21.37 -23.21
CA PRO A 173 23.90 -21.42 -24.59
C PRO A 173 23.04 -22.65 -24.91
N ASP A 174 23.35 -23.81 -24.32
CA ASP A 174 22.62 -25.05 -24.60
C ASP A 174 21.27 -25.05 -23.89
N GLY A 175 21.22 -24.53 -22.66
CA GLY A 175 19.97 -24.29 -21.93
C GLY A 175 19.06 -23.27 -22.62
N MET A 176 19.62 -22.14 -23.07
CA MET A 176 18.89 -21.12 -23.83
C MET A 176 18.38 -21.67 -25.17
N ALA A 177 19.17 -22.49 -25.88
CA ALA A 177 18.72 -23.13 -27.12
C ALA A 177 17.56 -24.11 -26.90
N ALA A 178 17.55 -24.82 -25.76
CA ALA A 178 16.42 -25.67 -25.37
C ALA A 178 15.16 -24.83 -25.10
N LEU A 179 15.29 -23.69 -24.42
CA LEU A 179 14.17 -22.78 -24.16
C LEU A 179 13.65 -22.10 -25.44
N ASP A 180 14.55 -21.74 -26.36
CA ASP A 180 14.20 -21.24 -27.70
C ASP A 180 13.42 -22.29 -28.50
N THR A 181 13.78 -23.57 -28.38
CA THR A 181 13.04 -24.67 -29.01
C THR A 181 11.59 -24.74 -28.49
N ILE A 182 11.40 -24.58 -27.17
CA ILE A 182 10.07 -24.50 -26.56
C ILE A 182 9.29 -23.30 -27.11
N ARG A 183 9.90 -22.10 -27.09
CA ARG A 183 9.30 -20.87 -27.60
C ARG A 183 8.86 -21.02 -29.05
N ASP A 184 9.74 -21.52 -29.91
CA ASP A 184 9.51 -21.59 -31.35
C ASP A 184 8.42 -22.61 -31.69
N ARG A 185 8.36 -23.74 -30.96
CA ARG A 185 7.28 -24.72 -31.10
C ARG A 185 5.92 -24.12 -30.71
N LEU A 186 5.84 -23.40 -29.60
CA LEU A 186 4.61 -22.75 -29.15
C LEU A 186 4.18 -21.61 -30.11
N ALA A 187 5.12 -20.76 -30.51
CA ALA A 187 4.86 -19.61 -31.38
C ALA A 187 4.51 -20.01 -32.81
N GLY A 188 5.07 -21.13 -33.32
CA GLY A 188 4.82 -21.62 -34.68
C GLY A 188 3.35 -21.88 -35.00
N GLY A 189 2.52 -22.18 -34.00
CA GLY A 189 1.08 -22.41 -34.16
C GLY A 189 0.18 -21.23 -33.77
N THR A 190 0.72 -20.14 -33.22
CA THR A 190 -0.10 -19.08 -32.61
C THR A 190 0.39 -17.68 -32.99
N PRO A 191 -0.38 -16.89 -33.75
CA PRO A 191 -0.04 -15.49 -34.02
C PRO A 191 -0.02 -14.68 -32.73
N LEU A 192 1.11 -14.05 -32.42
CA LEU A 192 1.27 -13.20 -31.24
C LEU A 192 1.22 -11.71 -31.60
N PRO A 193 0.62 -10.85 -30.76
CA PRO A 193 0.51 -9.42 -31.04
C PRO A 193 1.82 -8.66 -30.84
N GLN A 194 2.80 -9.26 -30.17
CA GLN A 194 4.11 -8.68 -29.89
C GLN A 194 5.18 -9.77 -29.80
N ASP A 195 6.43 -9.37 -30.02
CA ASP A 195 7.58 -10.26 -29.89
C ASP A 195 7.78 -10.65 -28.42
N LEU A 196 8.12 -11.92 -28.18
CA LEU A 196 8.40 -12.43 -26.85
C LEU A 196 9.88 -12.32 -26.52
N SER A 197 10.20 -11.87 -25.31
CA SER A 197 11.55 -11.83 -24.77
C SER A 197 11.63 -12.73 -23.55
N VAL A 198 12.34 -13.86 -23.68
CA VAL A 198 12.40 -14.87 -22.65
C VAL A 198 13.69 -14.71 -21.85
N HIS A 199 13.57 -14.66 -20.53
CA HIS A 199 14.70 -14.55 -19.62
C HIS A 199 14.59 -15.59 -18.51
N VAL A 200 15.75 -16.03 -18.01
CA VAL A 200 15.82 -16.88 -16.82
C VAL A 200 16.64 -16.17 -15.76
N LEU A 201 16.08 -16.05 -14.55
CA LEU A 201 16.73 -15.46 -13.39
C LEU A 201 17.30 -16.54 -12.49
N ASP A 202 18.57 -16.37 -12.09
CA ASP A 202 19.26 -17.24 -11.14
C ASP A 202 18.74 -17.03 -9.72
N HIS A 203 17.56 -17.59 -9.42
CA HIS A 203 16.93 -17.52 -8.11
C HIS A 203 16.17 -18.82 -7.83
N GLU A 204 16.20 -19.27 -6.57
CA GLU A 204 15.57 -20.51 -6.10
C GLU A 204 14.04 -20.48 -6.04
N MET A 205 13.42 -19.36 -6.43
CA MET A 205 11.97 -19.21 -6.34
C MET A 205 11.34 -20.11 -7.40
N VAL A 206 10.34 -20.89 -7.01
CA VAL A 206 9.58 -21.72 -7.95
C VAL A 206 8.46 -20.87 -8.53
N ASN A 207 8.78 -20.06 -9.54
CA ASN A 207 7.80 -19.17 -10.17
C ASN A 207 8.18 -18.83 -11.63
N ALA A 208 7.23 -18.28 -12.38
CA ALA A 208 7.44 -17.57 -13.64
C ALA A 208 6.43 -16.43 -13.72
N PHE A 209 6.72 -15.40 -14.50
CA PHE A 209 5.76 -14.31 -14.72
C PHE A 209 6.00 -13.61 -16.05
N ALA A 210 4.91 -13.08 -16.60
CA ALA A 210 4.92 -12.13 -17.69
C ALA A 210 5.08 -10.68 -17.20
N LEU A 211 5.82 -9.87 -17.96
CA LEU A 211 5.91 -8.41 -17.79
C LEU A 211 5.38 -7.67 -19.02
N PRO A 212 5.07 -6.36 -18.90
CA PRO A 212 4.60 -5.55 -20.03
C PRO A 212 5.54 -5.64 -21.23
N GLY A 213 5.01 -5.67 -22.46
CA GLY A 213 5.82 -5.66 -23.67
C GLY A 213 6.41 -7.00 -24.10
N GLY A 214 5.83 -8.11 -23.64
CA GLY A 214 6.15 -9.46 -24.12
C GLY A 214 7.30 -10.16 -23.40
N PHE A 215 7.75 -9.64 -22.26
CA PHE A 215 8.77 -10.32 -21.48
C PHE A 215 8.15 -11.48 -20.69
N ILE A 216 8.80 -12.64 -20.75
CA ILE A 216 8.46 -13.83 -19.96
C ILE A 216 9.70 -14.18 -19.17
N VAL A 217 9.55 -14.26 -17.86
CA VAL A 217 10.65 -14.45 -16.93
C VAL A 217 10.44 -15.73 -16.16
N PHE A 218 11.35 -16.68 -16.32
CA PHE A 218 11.42 -17.88 -15.51
C PHE A 218 12.42 -17.70 -14.37
N PHE A 219 12.16 -18.35 -13.25
CA PHE A 219 13.17 -18.53 -12.22
C PHE A 219 13.79 -19.92 -12.31
N ARG A 220 15.08 -20.04 -11.99
CA ARG A 220 15.78 -21.33 -11.91
C ARG A 220 15.00 -22.35 -11.09
N GLY A 221 14.44 -21.95 -9.94
CA GLY A 221 13.65 -22.83 -9.08
C GLY A 221 12.45 -23.49 -9.78
N LEU A 222 11.79 -22.81 -10.73
CA LEU A 222 10.71 -23.42 -11.52
C LEU A 222 11.23 -24.46 -12.49
N ILE A 223 12.32 -24.13 -13.20
CA ILE A 223 12.98 -25.05 -14.14
C ILE A 223 13.47 -26.30 -13.38
N ASP A 224 14.01 -26.12 -12.17
CA ASP A 224 14.47 -27.20 -11.28
C ASP A 224 13.31 -28.06 -10.75
N ALA A 225 12.14 -27.48 -10.51
CA ALA A 225 10.97 -28.21 -10.06
C ALA A 225 10.26 -29.00 -11.18
N ALA A 226 10.33 -28.54 -12.42
CA ALA A 226 9.68 -29.21 -13.55
C ALA A 226 10.30 -30.60 -13.82
N GLU A 227 9.45 -31.61 -14.00
CA GLU A 227 9.88 -32.98 -14.30
C GLU A 227 9.93 -33.26 -15.80
N THR A 228 9.20 -32.47 -16.59
CA THR A 228 9.13 -32.60 -18.05
C THR A 228 9.30 -31.24 -18.74
N PRO A 229 9.84 -31.20 -19.97
CA PRO A 229 9.88 -29.96 -20.74
C PRO A 229 8.49 -29.44 -21.11
N GLU A 230 7.48 -30.33 -21.19
CA GLU A 230 6.09 -29.97 -21.43
C GLU A 230 5.49 -29.17 -20.28
N GLU A 231 5.86 -29.42 -19.02
CA GLU A 231 5.45 -28.59 -17.86
C GLU A 231 5.95 -27.15 -17.99
N ILE A 232 7.22 -26.96 -18.38
CA ILE A 232 7.80 -25.62 -18.61
C ILE A 232 7.08 -24.93 -19.78
N ALA A 233 6.82 -25.67 -20.86
CA ALA A 233 6.08 -25.15 -22.01
C ALA A 233 4.64 -24.77 -21.67
N ALA A 234 3.99 -25.52 -20.78
CA ALA A 234 2.65 -25.22 -20.32
C ALA A 234 2.58 -23.93 -19.49
N VAL A 235 3.53 -23.74 -18.57
CA VAL A 235 3.68 -22.47 -17.84
C VAL A 235 3.98 -21.33 -18.81
N PHE A 236 4.89 -21.54 -19.77
CA PHE A 236 5.17 -20.56 -20.82
C PHE A 236 3.88 -20.13 -21.53
N ALA A 237 3.07 -21.09 -22.00
CA ALA A 237 1.84 -20.81 -22.73
C ALA A 237 0.81 -20.05 -21.87
N HIS A 238 0.74 -20.33 -20.57
CA HIS A 238 -0.04 -19.57 -19.60
C HIS A 238 0.43 -18.12 -19.49
N GLU A 239 1.73 -17.89 -19.33
CA GLU A 239 2.30 -16.53 -19.29
C GLU A 239 2.08 -15.75 -20.59
N VAL A 240 2.14 -16.42 -21.75
CA VAL A 240 1.77 -15.81 -23.03
C VAL A 240 0.30 -15.38 -23.04
N GLY A 241 -0.60 -16.15 -22.43
CA GLY A 241 -2.00 -15.77 -22.26
C GLY A 241 -2.18 -14.44 -21.52
N HIS A 242 -1.40 -14.21 -20.47
CA HIS A 242 -1.36 -12.92 -19.75
C HIS A 242 -0.77 -11.79 -20.60
N VAL A 243 0.30 -12.05 -21.35
CA VAL A 243 0.89 -11.10 -22.31
C VAL A 243 -0.14 -10.67 -23.36
N VAL A 244 -0.82 -11.62 -23.99
CA VAL A 244 -1.84 -11.37 -25.02
C VAL A 244 -3.00 -10.58 -24.45
N SER A 245 -3.42 -10.90 -23.22
CA SER A 245 -4.47 -10.17 -22.52
C SER A 245 -4.04 -8.79 -22.07
N ARG A 246 -2.72 -8.51 -21.98
CA ARG A 246 -2.08 -7.29 -21.42
C ARG A 246 -2.25 -7.15 -19.90
N ASP A 247 -2.40 -8.26 -19.20
CA ASP A 247 -2.58 -8.29 -17.75
C ASP A 247 -1.36 -7.73 -16.99
N PRO A 248 -0.11 -8.05 -17.37
CA PRO A 248 1.07 -7.46 -16.75
C PRO A 248 1.10 -5.94 -16.89
N THR A 249 0.68 -5.39 -18.04
CA THR A 249 0.60 -3.95 -18.26
C THR A 249 -0.42 -3.30 -17.33
N ARG A 250 -1.63 -3.87 -17.24
CA ARG A 250 -2.65 -3.37 -16.30
C ARG A 250 -2.12 -3.42 -14.88
N HIS A 251 -1.49 -4.52 -14.48
CA HIS A 251 -0.94 -4.68 -13.13
C HIS A 251 0.17 -3.66 -12.82
N ALA A 252 1.14 -3.50 -13.71
CA ALA A 252 2.22 -2.53 -13.56
C ALA A 252 1.68 -1.09 -13.41
N LEU A 253 0.70 -0.70 -14.23
CA LEU A 253 0.04 0.60 -14.14
C LEU A 253 -0.73 0.78 -12.83
N ARG A 254 -1.45 -0.25 -12.37
CA ARG A 254 -2.16 -0.23 -11.07
C ARG A 254 -1.18 -0.03 -9.92
N SER A 255 -0.07 -0.76 -9.94
CA SER A 255 0.95 -0.69 -8.91
C SER A 255 1.61 0.68 -8.88
N ALA A 256 2.07 1.17 -10.03
CA ALA A 256 2.65 2.51 -10.18
C ALA A 256 1.67 3.62 -9.75
N GLY A 257 0.40 3.53 -10.15
CA GLY A 257 -0.64 4.47 -9.76
C GLY A 257 -0.90 4.48 -8.26
N SER A 258 -0.95 3.30 -7.63
CA SER A 258 -1.14 3.17 -6.18
C SER A 258 0.01 3.81 -5.40
N ILE A 259 1.24 3.62 -5.86
CA ILE A 259 2.43 4.22 -5.26
C ILE A 259 2.47 5.72 -5.50
N GLY A 260 2.11 6.19 -6.69
CA GLY A 260 1.99 7.61 -6.96
C GLY A 260 1.04 8.29 -5.98
N VAL A 261 -0.12 7.67 -5.71
CA VAL A 261 -1.09 8.17 -4.73
C VAL A 261 -0.50 8.17 -3.31
N LEU A 262 0.15 7.08 -2.89
CA LEU A 262 0.78 7.00 -1.57
C LEU A 262 1.92 8.02 -1.41
N GLY A 263 2.76 8.19 -2.43
CA GLY A 263 3.85 9.15 -2.45
C GLY A 263 3.38 10.59 -2.32
N LEU A 264 2.25 10.96 -2.94
CA LEU A 264 1.64 12.28 -2.77
C LEU A 264 1.15 12.56 -1.34
N ILE A 265 0.79 11.51 -0.58
CA ILE A 265 0.24 11.65 0.78
C ILE A 265 1.35 11.59 1.83
N LEU A 266 2.29 10.64 1.68
CA LEU A 266 3.33 10.34 2.67
C LEU A 266 4.62 11.14 2.43
N GLY A 267 4.82 11.71 1.24
CA GLY A 267 6.05 12.38 0.85
C GLY A 267 7.25 11.42 0.70
N ASP A 268 8.46 11.99 0.64
CA ASP A 268 9.73 11.29 0.37
C ASP A 268 10.19 10.36 1.53
N PHE A 269 9.49 10.37 2.67
CA PHE A 269 9.81 9.55 3.84
C PHE A 269 9.62 8.04 3.59
N ALA A 270 8.96 7.68 2.48
CA ALA A 270 8.61 6.31 2.13
C ALA A 270 9.43 5.71 0.98
N GLY A 271 10.41 6.43 0.39
CA GLY A 271 11.06 6.03 -0.87
C GLY A 271 11.53 4.57 -0.92
N GLY A 272 12.24 4.10 0.11
CA GLY A 272 12.70 2.70 0.19
C GLY A 272 11.58 1.69 0.47
N ALA A 273 10.67 2.00 1.40
CA ALA A 273 9.57 1.10 1.77
C ALA A 273 8.52 0.98 0.65
N ALA A 274 8.28 2.06 -0.10
CA ALA A 274 7.37 2.08 -1.24
C ALA A 274 7.91 1.28 -2.42
N VAL A 275 9.23 1.33 -2.66
CA VAL A 275 9.89 0.51 -3.70
C VAL A 275 9.86 -0.98 -3.33
N LEU A 276 10.13 -1.35 -2.09
CA LEU A 276 10.00 -2.74 -1.64
C LEU A 276 8.56 -3.24 -1.77
N PHE A 277 7.59 -2.45 -1.30
CA PHE A 277 6.17 -2.75 -1.45
C PHE A 277 5.73 -2.88 -2.92
N LEU A 278 6.25 -2.04 -3.83
CA LEU A 278 6.04 -2.15 -5.27
C LEU A 278 6.52 -3.50 -5.79
N THR A 279 7.75 -3.83 -5.46
CA THR A 279 8.39 -5.02 -6.02
C THR A 279 7.74 -6.29 -5.50
N GLU A 280 7.41 -6.37 -4.21
CA GLU A 280 6.60 -7.46 -3.66
C GLU A 280 5.28 -7.61 -4.43
N ARG A 281 4.57 -6.50 -4.70
CA ARG A 281 3.32 -6.53 -5.46
C ARG A 281 3.48 -6.91 -6.93
N LEU A 282 4.62 -6.60 -7.54
CA LEU A 282 4.91 -6.98 -8.93
C LEU A 282 5.27 -8.47 -9.03
N ILE A 283 6.03 -9.00 -8.06
CA ILE A 283 6.41 -10.42 -7.99
C ILE A 283 5.19 -11.27 -7.60
N GLU A 284 4.39 -10.81 -6.64
CA GLU A 284 3.09 -11.41 -6.28
C GLU A 284 1.96 -10.86 -7.15
N ALA A 285 2.16 -10.74 -8.46
CA ALA A 285 1.10 -10.26 -9.34
C ALA A 285 -0.16 -11.10 -9.16
N ARG A 286 -1.22 -10.49 -8.60
CA ARG A 286 -2.50 -11.15 -8.34
C ARG A 286 -3.46 -10.80 -9.46
N TYR A 287 -3.71 -11.75 -10.35
CA TYR A 287 -4.72 -11.57 -11.37
C TYR A 287 -6.11 -11.99 -10.85
N SER A 288 -7.14 -11.43 -11.46
CA SER A 288 -8.51 -11.84 -11.16
C SER A 288 -8.75 -13.27 -11.65
N GLN A 289 -9.66 -14.02 -11.02
CA GLN A 289 -10.06 -15.35 -11.48
C GLN A 289 -10.39 -15.39 -12.99
N ALA A 290 -11.07 -14.37 -13.51
CA ALA A 290 -11.39 -14.30 -14.94
C ALA A 290 -10.15 -14.15 -15.85
N ALA A 291 -9.08 -13.54 -15.36
CA ALA A 291 -7.82 -13.40 -16.08
C ALA A 291 -7.03 -14.71 -16.04
N GLU A 292 -6.96 -15.37 -14.88
CA GLU A 292 -6.38 -16.73 -14.74
C GLU A 292 -7.07 -17.73 -15.67
N THR A 293 -8.40 -17.81 -15.62
CA THR A 293 -9.17 -18.67 -16.53
C THR A 293 -8.95 -18.30 -17.99
N GLY A 294 -8.85 -17.00 -18.32
CA GLY A 294 -8.54 -16.55 -19.67
C GLY A 294 -7.16 -17.00 -20.16
N ALA A 295 -6.15 -16.91 -19.29
CA ALA A 295 -4.79 -17.37 -19.57
C ALA A 295 -4.71 -18.89 -19.68
N ASP A 296 -5.40 -19.65 -18.83
CA ASP A 296 -5.49 -21.11 -18.90
C ASP A 296 -6.14 -21.56 -20.22
N VAL A 297 -7.29 -20.99 -20.58
CA VAL A 297 -7.98 -21.32 -21.85
C VAL A 297 -7.11 -20.97 -23.06
N PHE A 298 -6.40 -19.85 -23.00
CA PHE A 298 -5.44 -19.49 -24.05
C PHE A 298 -4.30 -20.50 -24.14
N ALA A 299 -3.74 -20.90 -23.00
CA ALA A 299 -2.66 -21.87 -22.91
C ALA A 299 -3.08 -23.22 -23.49
N TYR A 300 -4.26 -23.72 -23.15
CA TYR A 300 -4.78 -24.99 -23.68
C TYR A 300 -4.80 -24.99 -25.21
N GLY A 301 -5.34 -23.93 -25.82
CA GLY A 301 -5.39 -23.81 -27.27
C GLY A 301 -4.01 -23.60 -27.92
N MET A 302 -3.06 -22.98 -27.22
CA MET A 302 -1.67 -22.82 -27.69
C MET A 302 -0.90 -24.14 -27.62
N LEU A 303 -1.07 -24.91 -26.54
CA LEU A 303 -0.45 -26.22 -26.33
C LEU A 303 -0.98 -27.25 -27.33
N GLU A 304 -2.31 -27.30 -27.52
CA GLU A 304 -2.95 -28.17 -28.50
C GLU A 304 -2.39 -27.93 -29.92
N ARG A 305 -2.27 -26.66 -30.34
CA ARG A 305 -1.69 -26.31 -31.66
C ARG A 305 -0.20 -26.64 -31.78
N ALA A 306 0.50 -26.84 -30.68
CA ALA A 306 1.90 -27.23 -30.63
C ALA A 306 2.10 -28.75 -30.47
N ASP A 307 1.02 -29.54 -30.49
CA ASP A 307 0.97 -30.97 -30.16
C ASP A 307 1.54 -31.30 -28.76
N ILE A 308 1.33 -30.38 -27.80
CA ILE A 308 1.67 -30.55 -26.39
C ILE A 308 0.37 -30.75 -25.59
N SER A 309 0.34 -31.72 -24.69
CA SER A 309 -0.87 -32.02 -23.90
C SER A 309 -1.20 -30.88 -22.94
N PRO A 310 -2.43 -30.32 -22.95
CA PRO A 310 -2.87 -29.35 -21.95
C PRO A 310 -2.73 -29.82 -20.49
N ALA A 311 -2.80 -31.13 -20.24
CA ALA A 311 -2.62 -31.70 -18.91
C ALA A 311 -1.23 -31.42 -18.29
N ALA A 312 -0.23 -31.06 -19.10
CA ALA A 312 1.08 -30.64 -18.57
C ALA A 312 0.98 -29.39 -17.68
N LEU A 313 0.00 -28.52 -17.92
CA LEU A 313 -0.26 -27.39 -17.03
C LEU A 313 -0.80 -27.85 -15.68
N GLY A 314 -1.72 -28.83 -15.70
CA GLY A 314 -2.24 -29.48 -14.51
C GLY A 314 -1.13 -30.15 -13.70
N ALA A 315 -0.25 -30.92 -14.35
CA ALA A 315 0.90 -31.55 -13.71
C ALA A 315 1.78 -30.51 -12.96
N MET A 316 2.06 -29.36 -13.57
CA MET A 316 2.81 -28.30 -12.89
C MET A 316 2.06 -27.73 -11.68
N PHE A 317 0.75 -27.52 -11.77
CA PHE A 317 -0.07 -27.10 -10.62
C PHE A 317 -0.09 -28.13 -9.49
N GLU A 318 -0.06 -29.43 -9.81
CA GLU A 318 0.10 -30.48 -8.81
C GLU A 318 1.47 -30.38 -8.13
N ARG A 319 2.54 -30.10 -8.87
CA ARG A 319 3.87 -29.85 -8.26
C ARG A 319 3.84 -28.68 -7.29
N PHE A 320 3.22 -27.56 -7.69
CA PHE A 320 3.05 -26.40 -6.81
C PHE A 320 2.27 -26.74 -5.55
N ARG A 321 1.19 -27.54 -5.67
CA ARG A 321 0.40 -28.02 -4.54
C ARG A 321 1.23 -28.89 -3.60
N ASP A 322 2.02 -29.82 -4.13
CA ASP A 322 2.76 -30.81 -3.36
C ASP A 322 3.99 -30.22 -2.65
N MET A 323 4.55 -29.13 -3.18
CA MET A 323 5.59 -28.33 -2.51
C MET A 323 5.05 -27.53 -1.30
N GLY A 324 3.72 -27.43 -1.12
CA GLY A 324 3.01 -26.54 -0.19
C GLY A 324 2.78 -27.04 1.24
N GLY A 325 3.74 -27.72 1.87
CA GLY A 325 3.71 -27.95 3.32
C GLY A 325 4.04 -26.66 4.10
N GLU A 326 3.01 -25.98 4.65
CA GLU A 326 3.02 -24.68 5.36
C GLU A 326 3.93 -23.58 4.75
N PRO A 327 3.38 -22.69 3.92
CA PRO A 327 4.21 -21.73 3.19
C PRO A 327 4.65 -20.53 4.05
N PRO A 328 5.91 -20.07 3.91
CA PRO A 328 6.29 -18.70 4.23
C PRO A 328 5.36 -17.73 3.49
N ALA A 329 5.18 -16.51 4.01
CA ALA A 329 4.25 -15.49 3.50
C ALA A 329 4.35 -15.14 2.00
N ILE A 330 5.38 -15.63 1.31
CA ILE A 330 5.66 -15.48 -0.13
C ILE A 330 4.96 -16.54 -1.00
N MET A 331 4.39 -17.62 -0.43
CA MET A 331 3.77 -18.71 -1.20
C MET A 331 2.31 -18.99 -0.80
N THR A 332 1.60 -18.02 -0.22
CA THR A 332 0.16 -18.14 0.08
C THR A 332 -0.72 -17.90 -1.15
N HIS A 333 -0.14 -17.46 -2.28
CA HIS A 333 -0.90 -16.90 -3.38
C HIS A 333 -1.48 -17.94 -4.36
N PHE A 334 -0.76 -19.02 -4.67
CA PHE A 334 -1.27 -20.12 -5.50
C PHE A 334 -2.48 -20.84 -4.88
N MET A 335 -2.73 -20.68 -3.58
CA MET A 335 -3.84 -21.34 -2.86
C MET A 335 -5.11 -20.47 -2.77
N SER A 336 -5.16 -19.29 -3.40
CA SER A 336 -6.30 -18.38 -3.27
C SER A 336 -6.86 -17.86 -4.61
N HIS A 337 -7.26 -18.80 -5.49
CA HIS A 337 -8.33 -18.75 -6.53
C HIS A 337 -7.89 -19.22 -7.95
N PRO A 338 -8.69 -20.05 -8.65
CA PRO A 338 -9.51 -21.16 -8.14
C PRO A 338 -8.75 -22.04 -7.16
N GLU A 339 -9.41 -22.97 -6.45
CA GLU A 339 -8.67 -24.09 -5.86
C GLU A 339 -7.80 -24.69 -6.98
N LEU A 340 -6.48 -24.86 -6.78
CA LEU A 340 -5.59 -25.45 -7.80
C LEU A 340 -6.21 -26.69 -8.43
N SER A 341 -6.98 -27.45 -7.64
CA SER A 341 -7.83 -28.56 -8.05
C SER A 341 -8.73 -28.26 -9.27
N GLU A 342 -9.47 -27.14 -9.31
CA GLU A 342 -10.34 -26.80 -10.45
C GLU A 342 -9.53 -26.52 -11.71
N ARG A 343 -8.33 -25.91 -11.58
CA ARG A 343 -7.44 -25.66 -12.72
C ARG A 343 -6.78 -26.94 -13.23
N ILE A 344 -6.42 -27.84 -12.31
CA ILE A 344 -5.90 -29.18 -12.64
C ILE A 344 -6.97 -29.96 -13.41
N GLU A 345 -8.19 -30.05 -12.88
CA GLU A 345 -9.32 -30.69 -13.56
C GLU A 345 -9.60 -30.04 -14.92
N GLY A 346 -9.52 -28.71 -15.01
CA GLY A 346 -9.67 -27.97 -16.27
C GLY A 346 -8.61 -28.32 -17.31
N ALA A 347 -7.34 -28.45 -16.89
CA ALA A 347 -6.23 -28.81 -17.76
C ALA A 347 -6.34 -30.26 -18.26
N GLU A 348 -6.76 -31.19 -17.40
CA GLU A 348 -7.04 -32.58 -17.78
C GLU A 348 -8.22 -32.67 -18.75
N ALA A 349 -9.31 -31.95 -18.47
CA ALA A 349 -10.50 -31.93 -19.32
C ALA A 349 -10.27 -31.26 -20.68
N ALA A 350 -9.25 -30.40 -20.79
CA ALA A 350 -8.87 -29.75 -22.03
C ALA A 350 -8.10 -30.67 -23.00
N VAL A 351 -7.67 -31.86 -22.57
CA VAL A 351 -6.97 -32.81 -23.45
C VAL A 351 -7.94 -33.38 -24.50
N PRO A 352 -7.66 -33.23 -25.81
CA PRO A 352 -8.52 -33.81 -26.85
C PRO A 352 -8.61 -35.33 -26.75
N GLU A 353 -9.76 -35.90 -27.14
CA GLU A 353 -9.92 -37.35 -27.22
C GLU A 353 -8.93 -37.96 -28.22
N GLY A 354 -8.16 -38.95 -27.78
CA GLY A 354 -7.16 -39.63 -28.62
C GLY A 354 -5.91 -38.80 -28.91
N PHE A 355 -5.64 -37.76 -28.10
CA PHE A 355 -4.43 -36.96 -28.21
C PHE A 355 -3.17 -37.81 -28.01
N ASP A 356 -2.23 -37.71 -28.95
CA ASP A 356 -0.93 -38.39 -28.90
C ASP A 356 0.18 -37.32 -28.87
N PRO A 357 0.78 -37.03 -27.70
CA PRO A 357 1.73 -35.94 -27.55
C PRO A 357 3.04 -36.24 -28.27
N ALA A 358 3.59 -35.24 -28.95
CA ALA A 358 4.94 -35.32 -29.51
C ALA A 358 5.97 -34.86 -28.46
N PRO A 359 7.08 -35.58 -28.24
CA PRO A 359 8.13 -35.14 -27.33
C PRO A 359 8.66 -33.76 -27.71
N LEU A 360 8.68 -32.83 -26.75
CA LEU A 360 9.08 -31.45 -27.01
C LEU A 360 10.61 -31.30 -27.11
N LEU A 361 11.34 -31.87 -26.15
CA LEU A 361 12.80 -31.87 -26.09
C LEU A 361 13.34 -33.29 -25.95
N SER A 362 14.55 -33.53 -26.45
CA SER A 362 15.31 -34.74 -26.10
C SER A 362 15.78 -34.70 -24.64
N GLU A 363 16.12 -35.85 -24.06
CA GLU A 363 16.68 -35.91 -22.70
C GLU A 363 17.94 -35.04 -22.52
N SER A 364 18.77 -34.91 -23.57
CA SER A 364 19.98 -34.08 -23.50
C SER A 364 19.64 -32.58 -23.51
N GLN A 365 18.66 -32.17 -24.33
CA GLN A 365 18.18 -30.79 -24.36
C GLN A 365 17.51 -30.42 -23.04
N PHE A 366 16.69 -31.32 -22.48
CA PHE A 366 16.07 -31.06 -21.18
C PHE A 366 17.11 -30.97 -20.06
N ARG A 367 18.14 -31.85 -20.06
CA ARG A 367 19.26 -31.74 -19.11
C ARG A 367 20.01 -30.42 -19.24
N ALA A 368 20.25 -29.94 -20.46
CA ALA A 368 20.88 -28.64 -20.69
C ALA A 368 20.00 -27.49 -20.15
N LEU A 369 18.68 -27.58 -20.35
CA LEU A 369 17.74 -26.61 -19.76
C LEU A 369 17.77 -26.62 -18.22
N LYS A 370 17.89 -27.79 -17.59
CA LYS A 370 18.06 -27.88 -16.12
C LYS A 370 19.37 -27.24 -15.65
N GLY A 371 20.44 -27.31 -16.45
CA GLY A 371 21.74 -26.69 -16.17
C GLY A 371 21.88 -25.26 -16.71
N ILE A 372 20.79 -24.56 -17.03
CA ILE A 372 20.85 -23.25 -17.71
C ILE A 372 21.59 -22.16 -16.92
N CYS A 373 21.71 -22.35 -15.61
CA CYS A 373 22.36 -21.43 -14.66
C CYS A 373 23.71 -21.94 -14.13
N ASP A 374 24.23 -23.06 -14.67
CA ASP A 374 25.48 -23.70 -14.20
C ASP A 374 26.76 -23.02 -14.72
#